data_AF-A0A972V3V6-F1
#
_entry.id   AF-A0A972V3V6-F1
#
_cell.length_a   1.000
_cell.length_b   1.000
_cell.length_c   1.000
_cell.angle_alpha   90.00
_cell.angle_beta   90.00
_cell.angle_gamma   90.00
#
_symmetry.space_group_name_H-M   'P 1'
#
loop_
_entity.id
_entity.type
_entity.pdbx_description
1 polymer ?
#
loop_
_entity_poly.entity_id
_entity_poly.type
_entity_poly.pdbx_seq_one_letter_code
_entity_poly.pdbx_strand_id
1 'polypeptide(L)'
;MSFKDKAAIIGIGETDYVRGAGRTEVDQMVEAARKAIEDAGLTRHDIDGMMPPPVLTYTEELAANLGIEDLKWASVVAMGGATCTAMLQNAAMAVASGVANNVVVMLGWNGYSALRPKPGTPPGRTNGPFAFENILNDFYAPFGVTLPVQFYGWLATRHEHIYGDQTPAKAEIAMAFRKNAQLNPKAITRGRPLDLETYMSSRIISSPFRLYDCCVET
;
A
#
# COMPACT_ATOMS: atom_id res chain seq x y z
N MET A 1 31.30 9.52 -6.28
CA MET A 1 30.51 10.24 -5.24
C MET A 1 29.74 9.21 -4.42
N SER A 2 29.53 9.44 -3.12
CA SER A 2 28.69 8.56 -2.29
C SER A 2 27.22 8.97 -2.39
N PHE A 3 26.31 7.98 -2.38
CA PHE A 3 24.85 8.15 -2.44
C PHE A 3 24.25 8.66 -1.12
N LYS A 4 24.92 8.38 0.01
CA LYS A 4 24.44 8.77 1.34
C LYS A 4 24.31 10.29 1.46
N ASP A 5 23.27 10.75 2.16
CA ASP A 5 23.02 12.17 2.50
C ASP A 5 22.85 13.08 1.27
N LYS A 6 22.42 12.51 0.13
CA LYS A 6 22.17 13.24 -1.13
C LYS A 6 20.72 13.64 -1.37
N ALA A 7 19.79 13.12 -0.58
CA ALA A 7 18.37 13.44 -0.66
C ALA A 7 17.77 13.44 0.74
N ALA A 8 16.66 14.16 0.90
CA ALA A 8 15.88 14.21 2.13
C ALA A 8 14.39 14.21 1.80
N ILE A 9 13.57 13.68 2.71
CA ILE A 9 12.11 13.87 2.67
C ILE A 9 11.85 15.19 3.38
N ILE A 10 11.35 16.18 2.64
CA ILE A 10 11.11 17.54 3.16
C ILE A 10 9.63 17.86 3.36
N GLY A 11 8.72 17.00 2.91
CA GLY A 11 7.28 17.16 3.14
C GLY A 11 6.53 15.83 3.05
N ILE A 12 5.44 15.73 3.82
CA ILE A 12 4.55 14.56 3.85
C ILE A 12 3.08 14.97 3.75
N GLY A 13 2.26 14.12 3.15
CA GLY A 13 0.85 14.38 2.96
C GLY A 13 0.04 13.10 2.95
N GLU A 14 -1.08 13.11 3.66
CA GLU A 14 -2.02 11.98 3.72
C GLU A 14 -3.48 12.49 3.74
N THR A 15 -4.37 11.69 3.17
CA THR A 15 -5.82 11.83 3.33
C THR A 15 -6.27 11.17 4.63
N ASP A 16 -7.58 11.17 4.89
CA ASP A 16 -8.17 10.36 5.96
C ASP A 16 -8.38 8.91 5.51
N TYR A 17 -8.13 7.97 6.42
CA TYR A 17 -8.34 6.54 6.16
C TYR A 17 -9.80 6.15 6.42
N VAL A 18 -10.61 6.17 5.37
CA VAL A 18 -12.06 5.94 5.44
C VAL A 18 -12.48 4.76 4.59
N ARG A 19 -13.56 4.09 4.99
CA ARG A 19 -14.24 3.09 4.16
C ARG A 19 -15.35 3.73 3.36
N GLY A 20 -15.30 3.62 2.05
CA GLY A 20 -16.27 4.26 1.16
C GLY A 20 -16.02 5.75 1.02
N ALA A 21 -14.84 6.12 0.51
CA ALA A 21 -14.42 7.52 0.38
C ALA A 21 -15.37 8.41 -0.46
N GLY A 22 -16.17 7.82 -1.34
CA GLY A 22 -17.09 8.56 -2.23
C GLY A 22 -16.37 9.42 -3.27
N ARG A 23 -15.04 9.27 -3.39
CA ARG A 23 -14.13 10.01 -4.26
C ARG A 23 -13.23 9.01 -4.99
N THR A 24 -12.65 9.41 -6.12
CA THR A 24 -11.72 8.55 -6.87
C THR A 24 -10.38 8.42 -6.15
N GLU A 25 -9.62 7.40 -6.51
CA GLU A 25 -8.25 7.17 -6.04
C GLU A 25 -7.34 8.33 -6.46
N VAL A 26 -7.51 8.84 -7.69
CA VAL A 26 -6.77 9.98 -8.24
C VAL A 26 -7.01 11.25 -7.44
N ASP A 27 -8.27 11.56 -7.11
CA ASP A 27 -8.62 12.74 -6.31
C ASP A 27 -7.96 12.72 -4.92
N GLN A 28 -7.94 11.55 -4.28
CA GLN A 28 -7.26 11.36 -3.00
C GLN A 28 -5.72 11.49 -3.13
N MET A 29 -5.13 10.96 -4.21
CA MET A 29 -3.70 11.11 -4.48
C MET A 29 -3.30 12.57 -4.72
N VAL A 30 -4.12 13.32 -5.46
CA VAL A 30 -3.92 14.75 -5.72
C VAL A 30 -4.00 15.56 -4.43
N GLU A 31 -4.95 15.25 -3.53
CA GLU A 31 -5.03 15.89 -2.22
C GLU A 31 -3.79 15.60 -1.37
N ALA A 32 -3.37 14.33 -1.27
CA ALA A 32 -2.19 13.94 -0.51
C ALA A 32 -0.91 14.62 -1.06
N ALA A 33 -0.76 14.66 -2.38
CA ALA A 33 0.36 15.32 -3.03
C ALA A 33 0.38 16.83 -2.78
N ARG A 34 -0.77 17.52 -2.86
CA ARG A 34 -0.85 18.94 -2.50
C ARG A 34 -0.41 19.21 -1.07
N LYS A 35 -0.87 18.40 -0.11
CA LYS A 35 -0.46 18.52 1.30
C LYS A 35 1.05 18.30 1.47
N ALA A 36 1.62 17.31 0.79
CA ALA A 36 3.06 17.04 0.85
C ALA A 36 3.90 18.17 0.25
N ILE A 37 3.45 18.76 -0.86
CA ILE A 37 4.10 19.91 -1.51
C ILE A 37 4.03 21.14 -0.60
N GLU A 38 2.88 21.39 0.02
CA GLU A 38 2.68 22.49 0.97
C GLU A 38 3.52 22.32 2.24
N ASP A 39 3.57 21.11 2.82
CA ASP A 39 4.39 20.77 3.99
C ASP A 39 5.90 20.97 3.72
N ALA A 40 6.33 20.74 2.48
CA ALA A 40 7.68 21.03 2.01
C ALA A 40 7.98 22.53 1.83
N GLY A 41 6.98 23.41 1.96
CA GLY A 41 7.10 24.84 1.66
C GLY A 41 7.30 25.12 0.17
N LEU A 42 6.92 24.18 -0.70
CA LEU A 42 7.04 24.27 -2.15
C LEU A 42 5.70 24.60 -2.81
N THR A 43 5.76 24.86 -4.11
CA THR A 43 4.61 25.00 -4.99
C THR A 43 4.62 23.92 -6.07
N ARG A 44 3.51 23.76 -6.80
CA ARG A 44 3.46 22.86 -7.97
C ARG A 44 4.55 23.14 -9.01
N HIS A 45 5.05 24.38 -9.08
CA HIS A 45 6.06 24.80 -10.05
C HIS A 45 7.46 24.34 -9.68
N ASP A 46 7.69 23.95 -8.42
CA ASP A 46 8.99 23.48 -7.96
C ASP A 46 9.19 21.98 -8.22
N ILE A 47 8.11 21.25 -8.54
CA ILE A 47 8.13 19.80 -8.74
C ILE A 47 8.57 19.47 -10.17
N ASP A 48 9.74 18.86 -10.29
CA ASP A 48 10.32 18.44 -11.57
C ASP A 48 10.53 16.92 -11.68
N GLY A 49 10.12 16.16 -10.66
CA GLY A 49 10.07 14.71 -10.66
C GLY A 49 8.77 14.14 -10.09
N MET A 50 8.31 13.02 -10.65
CA MET A 50 7.07 12.37 -10.18
C MET A 50 7.17 10.85 -10.21
N MET A 51 6.59 10.19 -9.21
CA MET A 51 6.42 8.75 -9.20
C MET A 51 4.96 8.39 -8.84
N PRO A 52 4.15 7.89 -9.80
CA PRO A 52 2.80 7.41 -9.53
C PRO A 52 2.80 5.95 -9.01
N PRO A 53 1.67 5.45 -8.48
CA PRO A 53 1.52 4.02 -8.21
C PRO A 53 1.64 3.18 -9.50
N PRO A 54 2.02 1.91 -9.41
CA PRO A 54 2.19 1.02 -10.58
C PRO A 54 0.88 0.59 -11.24
N VAL A 55 -0.25 0.93 -10.62
CA VAL A 55 -1.61 0.60 -11.05
C VAL A 55 -2.52 1.79 -10.72
N LEU A 56 -3.74 1.79 -11.27
CA LEU A 56 -4.83 2.78 -11.09
C LEU A 56 -4.73 4.07 -11.90
N THR A 57 -3.55 4.64 -12.12
CA THR A 57 -3.38 5.91 -12.84
C THR A 57 -1.98 6.02 -13.47
N TYR A 58 -1.74 7.10 -14.18
CA TYR A 58 -0.47 7.41 -14.85
C TYR A 58 0.04 8.79 -14.45
N THR A 59 1.34 9.02 -14.66
CA THR A 59 2.02 10.30 -14.34
C THR A 59 1.29 11.49 -14.96
N GLU A 60 0.87 11.37 -16.23
CA GLU A 60 0.27 12.46 -17.01
C GLU A 60 -1.06 12.93 -16.40
N GLU A 61 -1.87 11.99 -15.90
CA GLU A 61 -3.14 12.32 -15.25
C GLU A 61 -2.91 13.05 -13.92
N LEU A 62 -1.97 12.57 -13.10
CA LEU A 62 -1.64 13.23 -11.83
C LEU A 62 -1.00 14.60 -12.05
N ALA A 63 -0.09 14.72 -13.02
CA ALA A 63 0.54 15.99 -13.38
C ALA A 63 -0.50 17.01 -13.85
N ALA A 64 -1.41 16.61 -14.76
CA ALA A 64 -2.48 17.49 -15.23
C ALA A 64 -3.40 17.97 -14.09
N ASN A 65 -3.79 17.07 -13.17
CA ASN A 65 -4.64 17.43 -12.04
C ASN A 65 -3.93 18.30 -10.98
N LEU A 66 -2.61 18.14 -10.81
CA LEU A 66 -1.79 18.98 -9.93
C LEU A 66 -1.38 20.31 -10.60
N GLY A 67 -1.60 20.44 -11.90
CA GLY A 67 -1.11 21.56 -12.71
C GLY A 67 0.41 21.56 -12.85
N ILE A 68 1.09 20.42 -12.84
CA ILE A 68 2.54 20.36 -13.06
C ILE A 68 2.78 20.33 -14.58
N GLU A 69 3.40 21.39 -15.09
CA GLU A 69 3.54 21.62 -16.54
C GLU A 69 4.84 21.05 -17.12
N ASP A 70 5.91 20.94 -16.32
CA ASP A 70 7.23 20.51 -16.77
C ASP A 70 7.84 19.48 -15.80
N LEU A 71 7.81 18.21 -16.22
CA LEU A 71 8.46 17.10 -15.52
C LEU A 71 9.72 16.70 -16.27
N LYS A 72 10.88 16.82 -15.61
CA LYS A 72 12.17 16.34 -16.14
C LYS A 72 12.30 14.83 -16.01
N TRP A 73 11.61 14.25 -15.03
CA TRP A 73 11.73 12.85 -14.69
C TRP A 73 10.43 12.27 -14.17
N ALA A 74 10.08 11.08 -14.66
CA ALA A 74 9.01 10.28 -14.10
C ALA A 74 9.40 8.81 -14.13
N SER A 75 9.00 8.07 -13.09
CA SER A 75 9.28 6.64 -13.02
C SER A 75 8.24 5.90 -12.20
N VAL A 76 7.95 4.68 -12.63
CA VAL A 76 7.01 3.77 -11.99
C VAL A 76 7.77 2.56 -11.47
N VAL A 77 7.52 2.19 -10.21
CA VAL A 77 8.12 1.00 -9.59
C VAL A 77 7.04 0.02 -9.22
N ALA A 78 7.11 -1.19 -9.78
CA ALA A 78 6.18 -2.28 -9.51
C ALA A 78 6.86 -3.36 -8.66
N MET A 79 6.72 -3.27 -7.33
CA MET A 79 7.25 -4.26 -6.36
C MET A 79 6.19 -4.67 -5.33
N GLY A 80 4.91 -4.66 -5.72
CA GLY A 80 3.79 -4.97 -4.82
C GLY A 80 3.81 -4.07 -3.58
N GLY A 81 3.67 -4.65 -2.38
CA GLY A 81 3.71 -3.89 -1.13
C GLY A 81 5.03 -3.17 -0.84
N ALA A 82 6.13 -3.56 -1.49
CA ALA A 82 7.44 -2.90 -1.35
C ALA A 82 7.60 -1.66 -2.25
N THR A 83 6.62 -1.38 -3.13
CA THR A 83 6.66 -0.24 -4.05
C THR A 83 6.97 1.08 -3.34
N CYS A 84 6.33 1.39 -2.20
CA CYS A 84 6.51 2.66 -1.51
C CYS A 84 7.98 2.91 -1.14
N THR A 85 8.63 1.93 -0.53
CA THR A 85 10.04 2.05 -0.11
C THR A 85 10.98 2.07 -1.30
N ALA A 86 10.70 1.28 -2.34
CA ALA A 86 11.50 1.26 -3.55
C ALA A 86 11.38 2.56 -4.36
N MET A 87 10.22 3.23 -4.33
CA MET A 87 10.05 4.56 -4.92
C MET A 87 10.87 5.61 -4.18
N LEU A 88 10.92 5.59 -2.85
CA LEU A 88 11.79 6.49 -2.08
C LEU A 88 13.27 6.34 -2.47
N GLN A 89 13.74 5.09 -2.66
CA GLN A 89 15.10 4.83 -3.12
C GLN A 89 15.34 5.40 -4.54
N ASN A 90 14.40 5.20 -5.46
CA ASN A 90 14.50 5.72 -6.83
C ASN A 90 14.45 7.25 -6.89
N ALA A 91 13.56 7.88 -6.13
CA ALA A 91 13.48 9.33 -5.99
C ALA A 91 14.82 9.90 -5.46
N ALA A 92 15.39 9.28 -4.44
CA ALA A 92 16.69 9.68 -3.91
C ALA A 92 17.82 9.53 -4.96
N MET A 93 17.78 8.51 -5.83
CA MET A 93 18.74 8.38 -6.94
C MET A 93 18.56 9.45 -8.02
N ALA A 94 17.33 9.81 -8.35
CA ALA A 94 17.04 10.90 -9.29
C ALA A 94 17.56 12.25 -8.76
N VAL A 95 17.35 12.52 -7.46
CA VAL A 95 17.88 13.71 -6.77
C VAL A 95 19.42 13.68 -6.71
N ALA A 96 20.00 12.57 -6.27
CA ALA A 96 21.46 12.45 -6.11
C ALA A 96 22.22 12.56 -7.43
N SER A 97 21.59 12.21 -8.55
CA SER A 97 22.17 12.31 -9.90
C SER A 97 21.90 13.66 -10.59
N GLY A 98 21.08 14.53 -10.00
CA GLY A 98 20.72 15.84 -10.55
C GLY A 98 19.73 15.77 -11.72
N VAL A 99 19.09 14.61 -11.94
CA VAL A 99 18.07 14.44 -12.99
C VAL A 99 16.75 15.12 -12.60
N ALA A 100 16.46 15.18 -11.31
CA ALA A 100 15.36 15.96 -10.72
C ALA A 100 15.83 16.60 -9.40
N ASN A 101 15.17 17.67 -8.96
CA ASN A 101 15.44 18.35 -7.68
C ASN A 101 14.37 18.02 -6.65
N ASN A 102 13.09 18.06 -7.04
CA ASN A 102 11.96 17.83 -6.16
C ASN A 102 11.06 16.76 -6.76
N VAL A 103 11.07 15.58 -6.13
CA VAL A 103 10.32 14.40 -6.59
C VAL A 103 9.13 14.17 -5.67
N VAL A 104 7.91 14.21 -6.23
CA VAL A 104 6.71 13.80 -5.51
C VAL A 104 6.48 12.30 -5.69
N VAL A 105 6.44 11.56 -4.57
CA VAL A 105 6.17 10.12 -4.52
C VAL A 105 4.73 9.94 -4.04
N MET A 106 3.87 9.36 -4.89
CA MET A 106 2.45 9.20 -4.60
C MET A 106 2.03 7.75 -4.59
N LEU A 107 1.21 7.40 -3.61
CA LEU A 107 0.42 6.19 -3.59
C LEU A 107 -0.98 6.51 -3.09
N GLY A 108 -1.97 5.82 -3.65
CA GLY A 108 -3.36 5.89 -3.21
C GLY A 108 -4.05 4.58 -3.53
N TRP A 109 -5.08 4.27 -2.74
CA TRP A 109 -5.84 3.03 -2.86
C TRP A 109 -7.28 3.28 -2.39
N ASN A 110 -8.21 2.48 -2.91
CA ASN A 110 -9.62 2.47 -2.47
C ASN A 110 -10.09 1.02 -2.38
N GLY A 111 -9.33 0.21 -1.66
CA GLY A 111 -9.45 -1.24 -1.66
C GLY A 111 -10.83 -1.69 -1.18
N TYR A 112 -11.34 -1.04 -0.14
CA TYR A 112 -12.64 -1.39 0.43
C TYR A 112 -13.80 -1.22 -0.56
N SER A 113 -13.75 -0.18 -1.40
CA SER A 113 -14.87 0.16 -2.30
C SER A 113 -14.71 -0.46 -3.69
N ALA A 114 -13.47 -0.54 -4.20
CA ALA A 114 -13.20 -0.97 -5.57
C ALA A 114 -13.00 -2.49 -5.73
N LEU A 115 -12.40 -3.16 -4.73
CA LEU A 115 -11.90 -4.54 -4.90
C LEU A 115 -12.62 -5.58 -4.04
N ARG A 116 -13.61 -5.18 -3.23
CA ARG A 116 -14.30 -6.11 -2.33
C ARG A 116 -15.08 -7.18 -3.12
N PRO A 117 -14.78 -8.48 -2.92
CA PRO A 117 -15.58 -9.56 -3.49
C PRO A 117 -17.02 -9.45 -2.98
N LYS A 118 -17.97 -9.31 -3.90
CA LYS A 118 -19.41 -9.28 -3.58
C LYS A 118 -19.93 -10.73 -3.58
N PRO A 119 -20.80 -11.11 -2.61
CA PRO A 119 -21.42 -12.43 -2.61
C PRO A 119 -22.11 -12.71 -3.96
N GLY A 120 -21.83 -13.89 -4.54
CA GLY A 120 -22.41 -14.30 -5.83
C GLY A 120 -21.68 -13.77 -7.07
N THR A 121 -20.64 -12.94 -6.92
CA THR A 121 -19.79 -12.55 -8.06
C THR A 121 -18.80 -13.68 -8.35
N PRO A 122 -18.79 -14.25 -9.57
CA PRO A 122 -17.76 -15.21 -9.96
C PRO A 122 -16.37 -14.57 -9.81
N PRO A 123 -15.32 -15.33 -9.44
CA PRO A 123 -13.97 -14.81 -9.55
C PRO A 123 -13.73 -14.38 -11.00
N GLY A 124 -13.60 -13.07 -11.21
CA GLY A 124 -13.25 -12.55 -12.52
C GLY A 124 -11.84 -13.01 -12.86
N ARG A 125 -11.60 -13.36 -14.13
CA ARG A 125 -10.22 -13.35 -14.62
C ARG A 125 -9.74 -11.91 -14.57
N THR A 126 -8.80 -11.61 -13.70
CA THR A 126 -8.02 -10.38 -13.81
C THR A 126 -7.24 -10.51 -15.12
N ASN A 127 -7.65 -9.72 -16.12
CA ASN A 127 -6.96 -9.59 -17.40
C ASN A 127 -6.20 -8.25 -17.37
N GLY A 128 -5.27 -8.12 -16.44
CA GLY A 128 -4.27 -7.08 -16.41
C GLY A 128 -3.02 -7.55 -17.18
N PRO A 129 -2.23 -6.62 -17.75
CA PRO A 129 -1.09 -6.94 -18.61
C PRO A 129 0.14 -7.50 -17.84
N PHE A 130 -0.04 -7.93 -16.59
CA PHE A 130 1.09 -8.25 -15.71
C PHE A 130 1.38 -9.74 -15.67
N ALA A 131 2.65 -10.11 -15.86
CA ALA A 131 3.11 -11.49 -15.82
C ALA A 131 2.75 -12.22 -14.50
N PHE A 132 2.63 -11.48 -13.40
CA PHE A 132 2.15 -12.01 -12.13
C PHE A 132 0.73 -12.57 -12.20
N GLU A 133 -0.16 -11.94 -12.97
CA GLU A 133 -1.54 -12.40 -13.12
C GLU A 133 -1.64 -13.70 -13.91
N ASN A 134 -0.79 -13.91 -14.92
CA ASN A 134 -0.71 -15.19 -15.61
C ASN A 134 -0.30 -16.32 -14.64
N ILE A 135 0.72 -16.06 -13.81
CA ILE A 135 1.15 -17.04 -12.79
C ILE A 135 0.01 -17.35 -11.81
N LEU A 136 -0.70 -16.32 -11.34
CA LEU A 136 -1.85 -16.51 -10.46
C LEU A 136 -2.96 -17.33 -11.14
N ASN A 137 -3.30 -17.00 -12.38
CA ASN A 137 -4.37 -17.66 -13.12
C ASN A 137 -4.04 -19.13 -13.46
N ASP A 138 -2.77 -19.44 -13.72
CA ASP A 138 -2.35 -20.77 -14.17
C ASP A 138 -2.00 -21.71 -13.00
N PHE A 139 -1.38 -21.18 -11.94
CA PHE A 139 -0.79 -22.00 -10.88
C PHE A 139 -1.44 -21.86 -9.50
N TYR A 140 -2.28 -20.84 -9.28
CA TYR A 140 -2.89 -20.60 -7.97
C TYR A 140 -4.43 -20.70 -8.02
N ALA A 141 -5.05 -19.98 -8.95
CA ALA A 141 -6.50 -19.91 -9.08
C ALA A 141 -7.15 -21.30 -9.30
N PRO A 142 -6.60 -22.23 -10.10
CA PRO A 142 -7.19 -23.57 -10.27
C PRO A 142 -7.24 -24.39 -8.98
N PHE A 143 -6.41 -24.03 -8.00
CA PHE A 143 -6.36 -24.67 -6.68
C PHE A 143 -7.11 -23.88 -5.60
N GLY A 144 -7.93 -22.90 -6.00
CA GLY A 144 -8.77 -22.11 -5.09
C GLY A 144 -8.03 -20.96 -4.37
N VAL A 145 -6.82 -20.62 -4.83
CA VAL A 145 -5.98 -19.60 -4.20
C VAL A 145 -6.03 -18.31 -5.02
N THR A 146 -6.73 -17.32 -4.49
CA THR A 146 -7.06 -16.07 -5.18
C THR A 146 -6.87 -14.83 -4.31
N LEU A 147 -6.61 -15.00 -3.00
CA LEU A 147 -6.44 -13.92 -2.04
C LEU A 147 -5.05 -13.96 -1.38
N PRO A 148 -4.46 -12.79 -1.04
CA PRO A 148 -3.15 -12.71 -0.39
C PRO A 148 -2.99 -13.59 0.85
N VAL A 149 -4.00 -13.62 1.72
CA VAL A 149 -3.99 -14.42 2.95
C VAL A 149 -3.81 -15.92 2.68
N GLN A 150 -4.26 -16.41 1.52
CA GLN A 150 -4.10 -17.81 1.15
C GLN A 150 -2.66 -18.09 0.67
N PHE A 151 -2.05 -17.18 -0.12
CA PHE A 151 -0.64 -17.30 -0.53
C PHE A 151 0.29 -17.35 0.69
N TYR A 152 0.08 -16.42 1.64
CA TYR A 152 0.88 -16.36 2.86
C TYR A 152 0.57 -17.53 3.80
N GLY A 153 -0.65 -18.08 3.77
CA GLY A 153 -1.06 -19.20 4.62
C GLY A 153 -0.13 -20.40 4.46
N TRP A 154 0.25 -20.73 3.22
CA TRP A 154 1.20 -21.82 2.94
C TRP A 154 2.59 -21.57 3.52
N LEU A 155 3.10 -20.33 3.41
CA LEU A 155 4.38 -19.94 3.99
C LEU A 155 4.34 -20.05 5.53
N ALA A 156 3.26 -19.59 6.14
CA ALA A 156 3.06 -19.66 7.58
C ALA A 156 2.90 -21.12 8.07
N THR A 157 2.17 -21.97 7.35
CA THR A 157 2.08 -23.40 7.66
C THR A 157 3.45 -24.08 7.58
N ARG A 158 4.26 -23.76 6.57
CA ARG A 158 5.63 -24.29 6.48
C ARG A 158 6.49 -23.81 7.66
N HIS A 159 6.37 -22.54 8.03
CA HIS A 159 7.06 -21.99 9.19
C HIS A 159 6.65 -22.71 10.48
N GLU A 160 5.36 -22.89 10.74
CA GLU A 160 4.84 -23.62 11.91
C GLU A 160 5.27 -25.10 11.93
N HIS A 161 5.39 -25.72 10.75
CA HIS A 161 5.92 -27.09 10.66
C HIS A 161 7.39 -27.20 11.09
N ILE A 162 8.20 -26.16 10.84
CA ILE A 162 9.63 -26.15 11.20
C ILE A 162 9.83 -25.69 12.66
N TYR A 163 9.07 -24.68 13.10
CA TYR A 163 9.34 -23.95 14.34
C TYR A 163 8.25 -24.12 15.42
N GLY A 164 7.24 -24.95 15.17
CA GLY A 164 6.12 -25.19 16.09
C GLY A 164 5.04 -24.12 16.03
N ASP A 165 4.03 -24.26 16.90
CA ASP A 165 2.87 -23.35 16.94
C ASP A 165 3.30 -21.89 17.13
N GLN A 166 2.89 -21.04 16.19
CA GLN A 166 3.17 -19.61 16.20
C GLN A 166 1.95 -18.77 16.61
N THR A 167 0.85 -19.40 17.05
CA THR A 167 -0.35 -18.69 17.50
C THR A 167 -0.06 -17.64 18.57
N PRO A 168 0.77 -17.90 19.60
CA PRO A 168 1.13 -16.87 20.59
C PRO A 168 1.84 -15.68 19.95
N ALA A 169 2.81 -15.91 19.07
CA ALA A 169 3.56 -14.86 18.40
C ALA A 169 2.65 -14.00 17.49
N LYS A 170 1.76 -14.64 16.72
CA LYS A 170 0.77 -13.94 15.88
C LYS A 170 -0.18 -13.07 16.72
N ALA A 171 -0.65 -13.58 17.85
CA ALA A 171 -1.49 -12.82 18.78
C ALA A 171 -0.79 -11.55 19.29
N GLU A 172 0.45 -11.68 19.74
CA GLU A 172 1.26 -10.56 20.23
C GLU A 172 1.45 -9.49 19.14
N ILE A 173 1.76 -9.91 17.90
CA ILE A 173 1.91 -8.99 16.77
C ILE A 173 0.59 -8.22 16.50
N ALA A 174 -0.54 -8.94 16.41
CA ALA A 174 -1.84 -8.33 16.15
C ALA A 174 -2.26 -7.34 17.25
N MET A 175 -2.07 -7.72 18.51
CA MET A 175 -2.37 -6.86 19.66
C MET A 175 -1.44 -5.65 19.72
N ALA A 176 -0.15 -5.80 19.44
CA ALA A 176 0.82 -4.70 19.42
C ALA A 176 0.45 -3.66 18.34
N PHE A 177 0.17 -4.10 17.12
CA PHE A 177 -0.31 -3.20 16.06
C PHE A 177 -1.63 -2.53 16.46
N ARG A 178 -2.56 -3.26 17.08
CA ARG A 178 -3.82 -2.67 17.53
C ARG A 178 -3.63 -1.61 18.61
N LYS A 179 -2.72 -1.85 19.55
CA LYS A 179 -2.36 -0.91 20.61
C LYS A 179 -1.82 0.39 20.01
N ASN A 180 -0.90 0.29 19.06
CA ASN A 180 -0.35 1.46 18.36
C ASN A 180 -1.42 2.22 17.57
N ALA A 181 -2.35 1.49 16.94
CA ALA A 181 -3.48 2.12 16.26
C ALA A 181 -4.39 2.94 17.18
N GLN A 182 -4.41 2.70 18.50
CA GLN A 182 -5.18 3.53 19.44
C GLN A 182 -4.55 4.93 19.62
N LEU A 183 -3.26 5.07 19.34
CA LEU A 183 -2.51 6.32 19.43
C LEU A 183 -2.61 7.17 18.16
N ASN A 184 -3.03 6.58 17.04
CA ASN A 184 -3.19 7.30 15.78
C ASN A 184 -4.63 7.80 15.62
N PRO A 185 -4.89 9.12 15.60
CA PRO A 185 -6.24 9.67 15.46
C PRO A 185 -6.94 9.27 14.17
N LYS A 186 -6.19 8.97 13.09
CA LYS A 186 -6.71 8.56 11.78
C LYS A 186 -6.89 7.06 11.62
N ALA A 187 -6.41 6.24 12.55
CA ALA A 187 -6.53 4.80 12.40
C ALA A 187 -7.99 4.37 12.43
N ILE A 188 -8.43 3.62 11.42
CA ILE A 188 -9.81 3.16 11.33
C ILE A 188 -10.20 2.30 12.54
N THR A 189 -9.23 1.65 13.18
CA THR A 189 -9.42 0.78 14.34
C THR A 189 -9.24 1.49 15.69
N ARG A 190 -9.10 2.82 15.70
CA ARG A 190 -9.08 3.60 16.94
C ARG A 190 -10.40 3.45 17.70
N GLY A 191 -10.32 3.44 19.03
CA GLY A 191 -11.45 3.16 19.92
C GLY A 191 -11.89 1.69 19.95
N ARG A 192 -11.13 0.79 19.30
CA ARG A 192 -11.44 -0.64 19.17
C ARG A 192 -10.21 -1.47 19.56
N PRO A 193 -9.85 -1.54 20.85
CA PRO A 193 -8.73 -2.35 21.31
C PRO A 193 -8.93 -3.83 20.98
N LEU A 194 -7.86 -4.60 21.00
CA LEU A 194 -7.87 -6.05 20.78
C LEU A 194 -7.16 -6.70 21.97
N ASP A 195 -7.90 -7.51 22.71
CA ASP A 195 -7.35 -8.39 23.74
C ASP A 195 -7.14 -9.81 23.21
N LEU A 196 -6.47 -10.63 24.01
CA LEU A 196 -6.12 -12.00 23.64
C LEU A 196 -7.35 -12.88 23.46
N GLU A 197 -8.37 -12.73 24.31
CA GLU A 197 -9.60 -13.52 24.23
C GLU A 197 -10.35 -13.25 22.92
N THR A 198 -10.50 -11.99 22.55
CA THR A 198 -11.10 -11.56 21.28
C THR A 198 -10.28 -12.07 20.09
N TYR A 199 -8.94 -12.03 20.19
CA TYR A 199 -8.08 -12.60 19.15
C TYR A 199 -8.28 -14.11 18.99
N MET A 200 -8.24 -14.87 20.08
CA MET A 200 -8.32 -16.34 20.07
C MET A 200 -9.70 -16.85 19.66
N SER A 201 -10.76 -16.11 19.98
CA SER A 201 -12.14 -16.42 19.57
C SER A 201 -12.45 -15.99 18.12
N SER A 202 -11.58 -15.21 17.48
CA SER A 202 -11.82 -14.75 16.12
C SER A 202 -11.74 -15.88 15.08
N ARG A 203 -12.58 -15.81 14.05
CA ARG A 203 -12.63 -16.84 13.01
C ARG A 203 -11.30 -16.98 12.26
N ILE A 204 -11.00 -18.20 11.82
CA ILE A 204 -9.94 -18.46 10.83
C ILE A 204 -10.40 -17.95 9.47
N ILE A 205 -9.53 -17.23 8.76
CA ILE A 205 -9.78 -16.76 7.39
C ILE A 205 -9.16 -17.72 6.38
N SER A 206 -7.89 -18.04 6.58
CA SER A 206 -7.16 -19.07 5.86
C SER A 206 -6.11 -19.61 6.81
N SER A 207 -6.19 -20.89 7.16
CA SER A 207 -5.26 -21.48 8.13
C SER A 207 -3.81 -21.21 7.73
N PRO A 208 -2.93 -20.78 8.66
CA PRO A 208 -3.15 -20.66 10.10
C PRO A 208 -3.53 -19.24 10.57
N PHE A 209 -4.00 -18.38 9.67
CA PHE A 209 -4.35 -16.99 9.96
C PHE A 209 -5.80 -16.79 10.37
N ARG A 210 -5.98 -16.02 11.44
CA ARG A 210 -7.26 -15.53 11.96
C ARG A 210 -7.60 -14.17 11.39
N LEU A 211 -8.83 -13.72 11.66
CA LEU A 211 -9.33 -12.43 11.19
C LEU A 211 -8.39 -11.26 11.53
N TYR A 212 -7.80 -11.25 12.73
CA TYR A 212 -6.95 -10.16 13.19
C TYR A 212 -5.49 -10.27 12.77
N ASP A 213 -5.09 -11.38 12.13
CA ASP A 213 -3.81 -11.49 11.42
C ASP A 213 -3.84 -10.80 10.04
N CYS A 214 -5.04 -10.50 9.55
CA CYS A 214 -5.24 -9.88 8.25
C CYS A 214 -5.40 -8.36 8.42
N CYS A 215 -4.63 -7.58 7.66
CA CYS A 215 -4.81 -6.14 7.61
C CYS A 215 -6.20 -5.79 7.03
N VAL A 216 -6.66 -4.59 7.36
CA VAL A 216 -7.91 -4.06 6.84
C VAL A 216 -7.65 -3.18 5.63
N GLU A 217 -8.54 -3.24 4.65
CA GLU A 217 -8.64 -2.17 3.66
C GLU A 217 -9.50 -1.03 4.21
N THR A 218 -9.09 0.17 3.83
CA THR A 218 -9.77 1.45 4.04
C THR A 218 -10.29 1.89 2.69
#